data_AF-A0A1A7WD27-F1
#
_entry.id   AF-A0A1A7WD27-F1
#
_cell.length_a   1.000
_cell.length_b   1.000
_cell.length_c   1.000
_cell.angle_alpha   90.00
_cell.angle_beta   90.00
_cell.angle_gamma   90.00
#
_symmetry.space_group_name_H-M   'P 1'
#
loop_
_entity.id
_entity.type
_entity.pdbx_description
1 polymer ?
#
loop_
_entity_poly.entity_id
_entity_poly.type
_entity_poly.pdbx_seq_one_letter_code
_entity_poly.pdbx_strand_id
1 'polypeptide(L)'
;ASLALAESLVCNRCSFNLFGVCPSQTKENCTTNTSVCYKSRSLFTDLPNFGGFSIYGCRNDNTTCDTSISSTLLGATYTTNTTCCTTDNCNPITINGAPSTKMTFTAVVGAAILASMMGSFV
;
A
#
# COMPACT_ATOMS: atom_id res chain seq x y z
N ALA A 1 -9.90 -23.94 20.52
CA ALA A 1 -10.10 -22.64 19.84
C ALA A 1 -8.91 -22.41 18.93
N SER A 2 -9.14 -22.29 17.62
CA SER A 2 -8.07 -22.06 16.66
C SER A 2 -7.83 -20.55 16.52
N LEU A 3 -6.62 -20.10 16.81
CA LEU A 3 -6.16 -18.76 16.44
C LEU A 3 -5.91 -18.78 14.93
N ALA A 4 -6.95 -18.52 14.15
CA ALA A 4 -6.76 -18.16 12.74
C ALA A 4 -6.04 -16.82 12.73
N LEU A 5 -4.73 -16.85 12.51
CA LEU A 5 -3.95 -15.67 12.13
C LEU A 5 -4.54 -15.19 10.81
N ALA A 6 -5.44 -14.20 10.88
CA ALA A 6 -5.88 -13.55 9.68
C ALA A 6 -4.65 -12.88 9.06
N GLU A 7 -4.34 -13.23 7.81
CA GLU A 7 -3.19 -12.67 7.10
C GLU A 7 -3.33 -11.14 7.08
N SER A 8 -2.41 -10.47 7.76
CA SER A 8 -2.36 -9.01 7.85
C SER A 8 -1.64 -8.48 6.61
N LEU A 9 -2.35 -7.69 5.80
CA LEU A 9 -1.83 -7.03 4.61
C LEU A 9 -0.58 -6.19 4.97
N VAL A 10 0.49 -6.30 4.20
CA VAL A 10 1.71 -5.51 4.38
C VAL A 10 1.79 -4.42 3.33
N CYS A 11 1.91 -3.15 3.73
CA CYS A 11 1.98 -2.02 2.81
C CYS A 11 3.31 -1.27 2.90
N ASN A 12 3.72 -0.62 1.81
CA ASN A 12 4.79 0.37 1.88
C ASN A 12 4.27 1.60 2.63
N ARG A 13 5.06 2.10 3.57
CA ARG A 13 4.76 3.29 4.35
C ARG A 13 5.74 4.41 4.02
N CYS A 14 5.19 5.60 3.84
CA CYS A 14 5.96 6.82 3.75
C CYS A 14 5.08 7.98 4.20
N SER A 15 5.41 8.57 5.35
CA SER A 15 4.62 9.68 5.91
C SER A 15 4.69 10.96 5.07
N PHE A 16 5.76 11.13 4.30
CA PHE A 16 5.93 12.25 3.38
C PHE A 16 6.98 11.90 2.32
N ASN A 17 6.57 11.86 1.06
CA ASN A 17 7.44 11.75 -0.11
C ASN A 17 7.39 13.07 -0.88
N LEU A 18 8.53 13.70 -1.05
CA LEU A 18 8.67 14.92 -1.83
C LEU A 18 9.68 14.69 -2.95
N PHE A 19 9.28 14.97 -4.19
CA PHE A 19 10.13 14.77 -5.38
C PHE A 19 10.76 13.38 -5.53
N GLY A 20 10.13 12.35 -4.97
CA GLY A 20 10.65 11.00 -5.00
C GLY A 20 11.67 10.71 -3.89
N VAL A 21 11.72 11.53 -2.84
CA VAL A 21 12.51 11.26 -1.62
C VAL A 21 11.55 10.92 -0.49
N CYS A 22 11.68 9.71 0.05
CA CYS A 22 10.97 9.26 1.25
C CYS A 22 11.98 8.99 2.38
N PRO A 23 12.21 9.95 3.30
CA PRO A 23 13.25 9.81 4.33
C PRO A 23 12.93 8.72 5.37
N SER A 24 11.65 8.36 5.54
CA SER A 24 11.19 7.34 6.48
C SER A 24 10.45 6.23 5.76
N GLN A 25 11.07 5.69 4.70
CA GLN A 25 10.50 4.54 4.00
C GLN A 25 10.57 3.30 4.89
N THR A 26 9.41 2.73 5.17
CA THR A 26 9.29 1.47 5.91
C THR A 26 8.19 0.60 5.31
N LYS A 27 8.03 -0.61 5.84
CA LYS A 27 6.84 -1.44 5.63
C LYS A 27 6.03 -1.43 6.91
N GLU A 28 4.71 -1.48 6.77
CA GLU A 28 3.81 -1.60 7.92
C GLU A 28 2.79 -2.71 7.71
N ASN A 29 2.49 -3.44 8.78
CA ASN A 29 1.45 -4.45 8.80
C ASN A 29 0.12 -3.78 9.14
N CYS A 30 -0.88 -3.94 8.28
CA CYS A 30 -2.19 -3.36 8.50
C CYS A 30 -2.94 -4.09 9.63
N THR A 31 -3.63 -3.33 10.48
CA THR A 31 -4.26 -3.87 11.68
C THR A 31 -5.57 -4.61 11.44
N THR A 32 -6.21 -4.47 10.28
CA THR A 32 -7.48 -5.16 9.98
C THR A 32 -7.44 -5.89 8.65
N ASN A 33 -8.21 -6.98 8.56
CA ASN A 33 -8.36 -7.79 7.34
C ASN A 33 -9.09 -7.05 6.21
N THR A 34 -9.73 -5.93 6.53
CA THR A 34 -10.38 -5.03 5.57
C THR A 34 -9.49 -3.88 5.13
N SER A 35 -8.25 -3.82 5.63
CA SER A 35 -7.33 -2.76 5.26
C SER A 35 -6.89 -2.88 3.81
N VAL A 36 -6.63 -1.73 3.20
CA VAL A 36 -6.05 -1.59 1.87
C VAL A 36 -4.74 -0.80 1.97
N CYS A 37 -3.81 -1.08 1.08
CA CYS A 37 -2.68 -0.18 0.86
C CYS A 37 -3.15 1.02 0.05
N TYR A 38 -2.67 2.20 0.40
CA TYR A 38 -2.97 3.43 -0.35
C TYR A 38 -1.70 4.18 -0.75
N LYS A 39 -1.87 5.00 -1.78
CA LYS A 39 -0.95 6.04 -2.21
C LYS A 39 -1.78 7.28 -2.50
N SER A 40 -1.51 8.38 -1.79
CA SER A 40 -2.13 9.68 -2.09
C SER A 40 -1.08 10.62 -2.66
N ARG A 41 -1.42 11.31 -3.74
CA ARG A 41 -0.57 12.31 -4.38
C ARG A 41 -1.28 13.66 -4.40
N SER A 42 -0.66 14.66 -3.81
CA SER A 42 -1.20 16.02 -3.70
C SER A 42 -0.44 16.95 -4.64
N LEU A 43 -1.17 17.60 -5.55
CA LEU A 43 -0.64 18.54 -6.55
C LEU A 43 -1.24 19.93 -6.30
N PHE A 44 -0.39 20.94 -6.21
CA PHE A 44 -0.83 22.33 -6.05
C PHE A 44 -1.24 22.91 -7.40
N THR A 45 -2.47 23.39 -7.50
CA THR A 45 -3.05 23.89 -8.76
C THR A 45 -2.27 25.10 -9.29
N ASP A 46 -1.84 25.98 -8.39
CA ASP A 46 -1.12 27.22 -8.73
C ASP A 46 0.40 27.01 -8.93
N LEU A 47 0.91 25.80 -8.67
CA LEU A 47 2.33 25.45 -8.79
C LEU A 47 2.50 24.23 -9.72
N PRO A 48 2.23 24.36 -11.03
CA PRO A 48 2.26 23.24 -11.97
C PRO A 48 3.63 22.57 -12.12
N ASN A 49 4.71 23.32 -11.85
CA ASN A 49 6.08 22.80 -11.88
C ASN A 49 6.50 22.13 -10.56
N PHE A 50 5.71 22.27 -9.50
CA PHE A 50 5.92 21.58 -8.24
C PHE A 50 5.30 20.18 -8.36
N GLY A 51 6.14 19.15 -8.36
CA GLY A 51 5.73 17.75 -8.55
C GLY A 51 4.81 17.17 -7.47
N GLY A 52 4.51 17.99 -6.45
CA GLY A 52 3.64 17.67 -5.34
C GLY A 52 4.35 16.87 -4.25
N PHE A 53 3.57 16.43 -3.29
CA PHE A 53 4.00 15.43 -2.31
C PHE A 53 3.13 14.18 -2.41
N SER A 54 3.59 13.09 -1.84
CA SER A 54 2.82 11.85 -1.76
C SER A 54 2.96 11.20 -0.40
N ILE A 55 1.94 10.47 0.01
CA ILE A 55 1.90 9.72 1.26
C ILE A 55 1.42 8.30 0.98
N TYR A 56 1.88 7.35 1.78
CA TYR A 56 1.69 5.91 1.56
C TYR A 56 1.48 5.21 2.89
N GLY A 57 0.63 4.19 2.90
CA GLY A 57 0.45 3.32 4.06
C GLY A 57 -0.76 2.40 3.96
N CYS A 58 -1.25 1.97 5.11
CA CYS A 58 -2.47 1.22 5.34
C CYS A 58 -3.66 2.15 5.59
N ARG A 59 -4.85 1.72 5.16
CA ARG A 59 -6.10 2.40 5.48
C ARG A 59 -7.25 1.40 5.59
N ASN A 60 -8.10 1.57 6.60
CA ASN A 60 -9.25 0.69 6.82
C ASN A 60 -10.49 1.08 6.01
N ASP A 61 -10.58 2.34 5.60
CA ASP A 61 -11.69 2.91 4.84
C ASP A 61 -11.28 3.17 3.39
N ASN A 62 -11.93 2.49 2.45
CA ASN A 62 -11.66 2.59 1.03
C ASN A 62 -12.63 3.52 0.27
N THR A 63 -13.53 4.23 0.96
CA THR A 63 -14.54 5.11 0.32
C THR A 63 -13.94 6.22 -0.53
N THR A 64 -12.74 6.69 -0.18
CA THR A 64 -12.03 7.73 -0.96
C THR A 64 -10.87 7.16 -1.78
N CYS A 65 -10.87 5.85 -2.04
CA CYS A 65 -10.00 5.26 -3.04
C CYS A 65 -10.48 5.63 -4.43
N ASP A 66 -9.53 5.92 -5.31
CA ASP A 66 -9.74 6.35 -6.70
C ASP A 66 -10.58 7.63 -6.82
N THR A 67 -10.58 8.45 -5.76
CA THR A 67 -11.20 9.77 -5.75
C THR A 67 -10.16 10.89 -5.67
N SER A 68 -10.54 12.02 -6.24
CA SER A 68 -9.80 13.27 -6.19
C SER A 68 -10.49 14.23 -5.24
N ILE A 69 -9.77 14.69 -4.22
CA ILE A 69 -10.28 15.65 -3.23
C ILE A 69 -9.45 16.91 -3.30
N SER A 70 -10.12 18.04 -3.51
CA SER A 70 -9.48 19.36 -3.48
C SER A 70 -9.57 19.95 -2.08
N SER A 71 -8.48 20.57 -1.64
CA SER A 71 -8.40 21.26 -0.35
C SER A 71 -7.45 22.45 -0.46
N THR A 72 -7.39 23.27 0.58
CA THR A 72 -6.55 24.46 0.66
C THR A 72 -5.58 24.34 1.82
N LEU A 73 -4.30 24.64 1.57
CA LEU A 73 -3.26 24.67 2.59
C LEU A 73 -2.47 25.97 2.42
N LEU A 74 -2.41 26.77 3.49
CA LEU A 74 -1.73 28.08 3.49
C LEU A 74 -2.19 29.00 2.33
N GLY A 75 -3.47 28.94 1.97
CA GLY A 75 -4.06 29.74 0.89
C GLY A 75 -3.85 29.18 -0.53
N ALA A 76 -3.02 28.15 -0.69
CA ALA A 76 -2.83 27.48 -1.99
C ALA A 76 -3.79 26.29 -2.13
N THR A 77 -4.44 26.18 -3.29
CA THR A 77 -5.33 25.04 -3.58
C THR A 77 -4.51 23.86 -4.05
N TYR A 78 -4.80 22.67 -3.53
CA TYR A 78 -4.20 21.42 -3.98
C TYR A 78 -5.24 20.34 -4.18
N THR A 79 -5.01 19.50 -5.19
CA THR A 79 -5.82 18.33 -5.48
C THR A 79 -5.07 17.08 -5.05
N THR A 80 -5.71 16.26 -4.22
CA THR A 80 -5.18 14.97 -3.76
C THR A 80 -5.87 13.84 -4.48
N ASN A 81 -5.09 13.03 -5.19
CA ASN A 81 -5.56 11.79 -5.81
C ASN A 81 -5.11 10.61 -4.98
N THR A 82 -6.05 9.78 -4.53
CA THR A 82 -5.74 8.59 -3.73
C THR A 82 -6.02 7.33 -4.54
N THR A 83 -5.05 6.43 -4.64
CA THR A 83 -5.20 5.11 -5.27
C THR A 83 -5.02 4.02 -4.22
N CYS A 84 -5.76 2.93 -4.32
CA CYS A 84 -5.70 1.84 -3.35
C CYS A 84 -5.54 0.47 -3.99
N CYS A 85 -5.08 -0.51 -3.22
CA CYS A 85 -4.89 -1.88 -3.66
C CYS A 85 -4.84 -2.85 -2.46
N THR A 86 -5.05 -4.14 -2.71
CA THR A 86 -5.35 -5.17 -1.67
C THR A 86 -4.30 -6.27 -1.55
N THR A 87 -3.14 -6.14 -2.21
CA THR A 87 -2.06 -7.14 -2.16
C THR A 87 -0.82 -6.57 -1.49
N ASP A 88 0.05 -7.42 -0.97
CA ASP A 88 1.24 -6.96 -0.25
C ASP A 88 2.12 -6.04 -1.10
N ASN A 89 2.51 -4.91 -0.51
CA ASN A 89 3.41 -3.88 -1.06
C ASN A 89 2.95 -3.33 -2.43
N CYS A 90 1.65 -3.42 -2.74
CA CYS A 90 1.08 -3.01 -4.03
C CYS A 90 1.06 -1.49 -4.28
N ASN A 91 1.43 -0.70 -3.27
CA ASN A 91 1.53 0.76 -3.33
C ASN A 91 3.00 1.21 -3.48
N PRO A 92 3.62 1.06 -4.66
CA PRO A 92 5.05 1.32 -4.83
C PRO A 92 5.37 2.80 -4.60
N ILE A 93 6.38 3.04 -3.77
CA ILE A 93 6.94 4.37 -3.55
C ILE A 93 7.71 4.77 -4.81
N THR A 94 7.22 5.78 -5.51
CA THR A 94 7.92 6.34 -6.66
C THR A 94 9.09 7.17 -6.15
N ILE A 95 10.30 6.69 -6.39
CA ILE A 95 11.57 7.37 -6.17
C ILE A 95 12.10 7.79 -7.54
N ASN A 96 12.37 9.09 -7.75
CA ASN A 96 12.97 9.56 -9.00
C ASN A 96 14.38 8.95 -9.10
N GLY A 97 14.61 8.05 -10.05
CA GLY A 97 15.90 7.41 -10.30
C GLY A 97 15.90 5.87 -10.33
N ALA A 98 14.84 5.19 -9.88
CA ALA A 98 14.77 3.73 -10.00
C ALA A 98 13.93 3.31 -11.22
N PRO A 99 14.43 2.46 -12.13
CA PRO A 99 13.60 1.89 -13.18
C PRO A 99 12.45 1.11 -12.53
N SER A 100 11.23 1.39 -12.98
CA SER A 100 10.00 0.70 -12.58
C SER A 100 10.06 -0.75 -13.06
N THR A 101 10.79 -1.63 -12.36
CA THR A 101 10.79 -3.06 -12.65
C THR A 101 9.38 -3.57 -12.35
N LYS A 102 8.58 -3.75 -13.41
CA LYS A 102 7.30 -4.44 -13.35
C LYS A 102 7.57 -5.87 -12.89
N MET A 103 7.47 -6.13 -11.58
CA MET A 103 7.55 -7.48 -11.05
C MET A 103 6.22 -8.17 -11.33
N THR A 104 6.15 -8.96 -12.40
CA THR A 104 5.04 -9.87 -12.66
C THR A 104 5.07 -10.95 -11.58
N PHE A 105 4.16 -10.88 -10.61
CA PHE A 105 4.08 -11.85 -9.52
C PHE A 105 3.30 -13.09 -9.99
N THR A 106 4.01 -14.15 -10.41
CA THR A 106 3.40 -15.46 -10.68
C THR A 106 3.33 -16.24 -9.36
N ALA A 107 2.20 -16.18 -8.67
CA ALA A 107 1.98 -16.97 -7.46
C ALA A 107 1.73 -18.45 -7.84
N VAL A 108 2.70 -19.32 -7.61
CA VAL A 108 2.50 -20.78 -7.66
C VAL A 108 1.99 -21.22 -6.30
N VAL A 109 0.71 -21.61 -6.24
CA VAL A 109 0.11 -22.25 -5.07
C VAL A 109 0.56 -23.71 -5.05
N GLY A 110 1.52 -24.03 -4.17
CA GLY A 110 1.89 -25.41 -3.84
C GLY A 110 1.15 -25.86 -2.59
N ALA A 111 0.08 -26.64 -2.76
CA ALA A 111 -0.57 -27.37 -1.67
C ALA A 111 -0.27 -28.86 -1.82
N ALA A 112 0.45 -29.45 -0.86
CA ALA A 112 0.44 -30.89 -0.65
C ALA A 112 0.50 -31.18 0.86
N ILE A 113 -0.51 -31.93 1.29
CA ILE A 113 -0.98 -32.12 2.66
C ILE A 113 -0.15 -33.24 3.32
N LEU A 114 0.28 -33.04 4.56
CA LEU A 114 0.94 -34.06 5.38
C LEU A 114 -0.02 -35.24 5.65
N ALA A 115 0.28 -36.41 5.07
CA ALA A 115 -0.38 -37.66 5.41
C ALA A 115 0.31 -38.29 6.62
N SER A 116 -0.22 -38.03 7.82
CA SER A 116 0.17 -38.72 9.05
C SER A 116 -1.04 -39.46 9.60
N MET A 117 -1.19 -40.76 9.28
CA MET A 117 -1.99 -41.66 10.10
C MET A 117 -1.18 -42.92 10.39
N MET A 118 -0.66 -42.96 11.61
CA MET A 118 -0.24 -44.17 12.30
C MET A 118 -1.43 -45.14 12.36
N GLY A 119 -1.32 -46.31 11.75
CA GLY A 119 -2.19 -47.45 12.02
C GLY A 119 -1.42 -48.47 12.85
N SER A 120 -1.60 -48.44 14.17
CA SER A 120 -1.02 -49.42 15.10
C SER A 120 -2.11 -50.07 15.95
N PHE A 121 -2.92 -51.00 15.42
CA PHE A 121 -3.52 -52.10 16.21
C PHE A 121 -4.23 -53.14 15.32
N VAL A 122 -3.58 -54.27 15.07
CA VAL A 122 -3.96 -55.67 15.40
C VAL A 122 -2.82 -56.58 14.96
#